data_AF-A0A355SGU5-F1
#
_entry.id   AF-A0A355SGU5-F1
#
_cell.length_a   1.000
_cell.length_b   1.000
_cell.length_c   1.000
_cell.angle_alpha   90.00
_cell.angle_beta   90.00
_cell.angle_gamma   90.00
#
_symmetry.space_group_name_H-M   'P 1'
#
loop_
_entity.id
_entity.type
_entity.pdbx_description
1 polymer ?
#
loop_
_entity_poly.entity_id
_entity_poly.type
_entity_poly.pdbx_seq_one_letter_code
_entity_poly.pdbx_strand_id
1 'polypeptide(L)'
;MLMPKRVKRRKVQRGRMKGKAMRGNTLAYGDYGLVALEPAWITSQQIEAARIAITRYLKRGGKIWIKIFPDKPVTVKPAETRM
;
A
#
# COMPACT_ATOMS: atom_id res chain seq x y z
N MET A 1 2.32 7.91 -8.66
CA MET A 1 2.10 7.15 -7.40
C MET A 1 0.63 7.14 -7.08
N LEU A 2 0.10 5.99 -6.63
CA LEU A 2 -1.31 5.83 -6.27
C LEU A 2 -1.72 6.82 -5.18
N MET A 3 -2.84 7.51 -5.36
CA MET A 3 -3.40 8.48 -4.41
C MET A 3 -4.91 8.64 -4.64
N PRO A 4 -5.73 8.87 -3.60
CA PRO A 4 -7.14 9.20 -3.78
C PRO A 4 -7.33 10.51 -4.56
N LYS A 5 -8.25 10.53 -5.53
CA LYS A 5 -8.59 11.75 -6.29
C LYS A 5 -9.24 12.82 -5.42
N ARG A 6 -10.10 12.43 -4.47
CA ARG A 6 -10.82 13.34 -3.56
C ARG A 6 -10.92 12.71 -2.19
N VAL A 7 -10.66 13.50 -1.15
CA VAL A 7 -10.82 13.08 0.26
C VAL A 7 -11.72 14.05 1.00
N LYS A 8 -12.53 13.56 1.93
CA LYS A 8 -13.41 14.40 2.77
C LYS A 8 -12.61 15.26 3.75
N ARG A 9 -11.50 14.73 4.28
CA ARG A 9 -10.62 15.41 5.27
C ARG A 9 -9.17 15.22 4.88
N ARG A 10 -8.37 16.28 5.02
CA ARG A 10 -6.94 16.29 4.68
C ARG A 10 -6.05 15.71 5.78
N LYS A 11 -6.41 15.91 7.05
CA LYS A 11 -5.68 15.41 8.22
C LYS A 11 -6.52 14.35 8.93
N VAL A 12 -5.91 13.21 9.25
CA VAL A 12 -6.55 12.09 9.92
C VAL A 12 -5.65 11.54 11.03
N GLN A 13 -6.23 10.91 12.04
CA GLN A 13 -5.47 10.23 13.08
C GLN A 13 -4.78 8.97 12.51
N ARG A 14 -3.57 8.67 12.99
CA ARG A 14 -2.80 7.48 12.57
C ARG A 14 -3.55 6.17 12.86
N GLY A 15 -4.34 6.13 13.92
CA GLY A 15 -4.98 4.89 14.37
C GLY A 15 -3.95 3.89 14.91
N ARG A 16 -4.38 2.64 15.14
CA ARG A 16 -3.53 1.58 15.70
C ARG A 16 -3.74 0.30 14.92
N MET A 17 -2.65 -0.30 14.45
CA MET A 17 -2.68 -1.58 13.74
C MET A 17 -2.70 -2.71 14.78
N LYS A 18 -3.81 -3.45 14.86
CA LYS A 18 -3.99 -4.59 15.79
C LYS A 18 -4.76 -5.70 15.10
N GLY A 19 -4.56 -6.93 15.58
CA GLY A 19 -5.29 -8.10 15.11
C GLY A 19 -4.79 -8.61 13.76
N LYS A 20 -5.53 -9.58 13.20
CA LYS A 20 -5.25 -10.22 11.91
C LYS A 20 -6.28 -9.78 10.86
N ALA A 21 -5.85 -9.69 9.60
CA ALA A 21 -6.75 -9.41 8.49
C ALA A 21 -7.61 -10.65 8.18
N MET A 22 -8.91 -10.58 8.44
CA MET A 22 -9.86 -11.66 8.14
C MET A 22 -10.45 -11.56 6.73
N ARG A 23 -10.23 -10.43 6.03
CA ARG A 23 -10.73 -10.17 4.67
C ARG A 23 -9.55 -9.85 3.76
N GLY A 24 -9.70 -10.21 2.47
CA GLY A 24 -8.66 -9.96 1.45
C GLY A 24 -7.44 -10.89 1.57
N ASN A 25 -7.49 -11.86 2.47
CA ASN A 25 -6.47 -12.88 2.76
C ASN A 25 -6.51 -14.09 1.81
N THR A 26 -7.50 -14.18 0.93
CA THR A 26 -7.58 -15.21 -0.12
C THR A 26 -7.17 -14.66 -1.49
N LEU A 27 -6.73 -15.56 -2.37
CA LEU A 27 -6.41 -15.22 -3.75
C LEU A 27 -7.73 -15.08 -4.54
N ALA A 28 -8.01 -13.88 -5.03
CA ALA A 28 -9.20 -13.60 -5.83
C ALA A 28 -8.92 -13.59 -7.34
N TYR A 29 -7.65 -13.41 -7.71
CA TYR A 29 -7.19 -13.29 -9.10
C TYR A 29 -5.82 -13.95 -9.24
N GLY A 30 -5.58 -14.53 -10.41
CA GLY A 30 -4.33 -15.22 -10.72
C GLY A 30 -4.16 -16.53 -9.95
N ASP A 31 -3.00 -17.16 -10.13
CA ASP A 31 -2.67 -18.46 -9.55
C ASP A 31 -1.72 -18.36 -8.35
N TYR A 32 -0.99 -17.23 -8.24
CA TYR A 32 0.00 -16.98 -7.20
C TYR A 32 -0.22 -15.64 -6.51
N GLY A 33 0.14 -15.55 -5.22
CA GLY A 33 0.00 -14.32 -4.43
C GLY A 33 1.12 -14.13 -3.41
N LEU A 34 1.35 -12.87 -3.04
CA LEU A 34 2.26 -12.47 -1.96
C LEU A 34 1.44 -12.07 -0.73
N VAL A 35 1.70 -12.70 0.41
CA VAL A 35 0.98 -12.46 1.67
C VAL A 35 1.91 -11.80 2.68
N ALA A 36 1.43 -10.73 3.33
CA ALA A 36 2.14 -10.11 4.42
C ALA A 36 1.98 -10.95 5.71
N LEU A 37 3.10 -11.23 6.37
CA LEU A 37 3.11 -11.97 7.64
C LEU A 37 3.01 -11.04 8.86
N GLU A 38 3.39 -9.78 8.69
CA GLU A 38 3.49 -8.80 9.77
C GLU A 38 2.69 -7.52 9.48
N PRO A 39 2.19 -6.84 10.53
CA PRO A 39 1.52 -5.55 10.40
C PRO A 39 2.53 -4.43 10.11
N ALA A 40 2.41 -3.78 8.95
CA ALA A 40 3.25 -2.63 8.58
C ALA A 40 2.49 -1.57 7.78
N TRP A 41 3.00 -0.32 7.84
CA TRP A 41 2.55 0.76 6.95
C TRP A 41 3.26 0.64 5.60
N ILE A 42 2.49 0.65 4.51
CA ILE A 42 3.02 0.55 3.15
C ILE A 42 2.77 1.87 2.41
N THR A 43 3.83 2.44 1.83
CA THR A 43 3.75 3.69 1.06
C THR A 43 3.45 3.40 -0.42
N SER A 44 2.91 4.40 -1.13
CA SER A 44 2.71 4.30 -2.58
C SER A 44 4.02 4.10 -3.35
N GLN A 45 5.16 4.56 -2.81
CA GLN A 45 6.50 4.35 -3.37
C GLN A 45 6.91 2.87 -3.29
N GLN A 46 6.67 2.22 -2.15
CA GLN A 46 7.00 0.80 -1.96
C GLN A 46 6.16 -0.10 -2.87
N ILE A 47 4.87 0.20 -3.01
CA ILE A 47 3.99 -0.52 -3.96
C ILE A 47 4.52 -0.39 -5.39
N GLU A 48 4.91 0.83 -5.78
CA GLU A 48 5.41 1.08 -7.13
C GLU A 48 6.76 0.42 -7.39
N ALA A 49 7.68 0.47 -6.42
CA ALA A 49 8.97 -0.21 -6.50
C ALA A 49 8.79 -1.73 -6.65
N ALA A 50 7.92 -2.34 -5.84
CA ALA A 50 7.61 -3.77 -5.95
C ALA A 50 6.96 -4.13 -7.29
N ARG A 51 5.99 -3.33 -7.77
CA ARG A 51 5.34 -3.51 -9.06
C ARG A 51 6.36 -3.48 -10.21
N ILE A 52 7.24 -2.49 -10.21
CA ILE A 52 8.30 -2.34 -11.23
C ILE A 52 9.24 -3.55 -11.20
N ALA A 53 9.69 -3.97 -10.01
CA ALA A 53 10.58 -5.12 -9.87
C ALA A 53 9.96 -6.41 -10.45
N ILE A 54 8.71 -6.70 -10.08
CA ILE A 54 7.99 -7.90 -10.56
C ILE A 54 7.77 -7.82 -12.08
N THR A 55 7.34 -6.66 -12.59
CA THR A 55 7.09 -6.45 -14.03
C THR A 55 8.38 -6.60 -14.84
N ARG A 56 9.51 -6.08 -14.36
CA ARG A 56 10.81 -6.22 -15.02
C ARG A 56 11.27 -7.67 -15.09
N TYR A 57 11.06 -8.44 -14.02
CA TYR A 57 11.41 -9.85 -13.99
C TYR A 57 10.56 -10.68 -14.98
N LEU A 58 9.26 -10.40 -15.03
CA LEU A 58 8.30 -11.06 -15.92
C LEU A 58 8.40 -10.62 -17.40
N LYS A 59 9.08 -9.51 -17.69
CA LYS A 59 9.26 -8.91 -19.03
C LYS A 59 7.92 -8.63 -19.73
N ARG A 60 7.53 -9.46 -20.70
CA ARG A 60 6.28 -9.32 -21.49
C ARG A 60 5.20 -10.35 -21.09
N GLY A 61 5.50 -11.25 -20.15
CA GLY A 61 4.59 -12.31 -19.74
C GLY A 61 3.81 -11.98 -18.47
N GLY A 62 2.55 -12.40 -18.41
CA GLY A 62 1.77 -12.40 -17.17
C GLY A 62 1.01 -11.11 -16.87
N LYS A 63 0.03 -11.25 -15.98
CA LYS A 63 -0.78 -10.16 -15.43
C LYS A 63 -0.47 -10.02 -13.95
N ILE A 64 -0.38 -8.79 -13.47
CA ILE A 64 -0.11 -8.48 -12.07
C ILE A 64 -1.31 -7.71 -11.52
N TRP A 65 -1.79 -8.11 -10.35
CA TRP A 65 -2.86 -7.42 -9.63
C TRP A 65 -2.30 -6.84 -8.33
N ILE A 66 -2.60 -5.56 -8.09
CA ILE A 66 -2.28 -4.89 -6.83
C ILE A 66 -3.55 -4.87 -5.99
N LYS A 67 -3.56 -5.60 -4.86
CA LYS A 67 -4.73 -5.72 -3.97
C LYS A 67 -4.79 -4.68 -2.85
N ILE A 68 -3.81 -3.79 -2.75
CA ILE A 68 -3.72 -2.76 -1.72
C ILE A 68 -3.66 -1.36 -2.35
N PHE A 69 -4.17 -0.37 -1.65
CA PHE A 69 -4.19 1.02 -2.12
C PHE A 69 -3.89 1.97 -0.95
N PRO A 70 -3.02 2.98 -1.13
CA PRO A 70 -2.65 3.92 -0.07
C PRO A 70 -3.67 5.07 -0.01
N ASP A 71 -4.80 4.83 0.65
CA ASP A 71 -5.89 5.80 0.82
C ASP A 71 -5.67 6.78 1.98
N LYS A 72 -4.91 6.37 2.99
CA LYS A 72 -4.76 7.11 4.24
C LYS A 72 -3.65 8.18 4.19
N PRO A 73 -3.96 9.48 4.39
CA PRO A 73 -2.94 10.52 4.41
C PRO A 73 -2.12 10.49 5.72
N VAL A 74 -0.82 10.79 5.61
CA VAL A 74 0.11 10.95 6.73
C VAL A 74 0.75 12.33 6.64
N THR A 75 0.68 13.10 7.73
CA THR A 75 1.26 14.45 7.81
C THR A 75 2.56 14.46 8.61
N VAL A 76 3.48 15.34 8.23
CA VAL A 76 4.77 15.56 8.89
C VAL A 76 4.96 17.06 9.10
N LYS A 77 5.62 17.47 10.17
CA LYS A 77 6.01 18.88 10.38
C LYS A 77 7.23 19.21 9.50
N PRO A 78 7.37 20.46 9.03
CA PRO A 78 8.58 20.88 8.32
C PRO A 78 9.83 20.70 9.18
N ALA A 79 10.99 20.68 8.52
CA ALA A 79 12.27 20.77 9.21
C ALA A 79 12.33 22.06 10.06
N GLU A 80 13.12 22.04 11.14
CA GLU A 80 13.40 23.21 11.99
C GLU A 80 12.18 23.86 12.68
N THR A 81 11.05 23.16 12.76
CA THR A 81 9.85 23.68 13.44
C THR A 81 9.77 23.18 14.88
N ARG A 82 9.55 24.09 15.85
CA ARG A 82 9.26 23.73 17.25
C ARG A 82 7.92 22.99 17.37
N MET A 83 7.71 22.31 18.51
CA MET A 83 6.45 21.59 18.74
C MET A 83 5.24 22.53 18.83
#